data_AF-A9E3D1-F1
#
_entry.id   AF-A9E3D1-F1
#
_cell.length_a   1.000
_cell.length_b   1.000
_cell.length_c   1.000
_cell.angle_alpha   90.00
_cell.angle_beta   90.00
_cell.angle_gamma   90.00
#
_symmetry.space_group_name_H-M   'P 1'
#
loop_
_entity.id
_entity.type
_entity.pdbx_description
1 polymer ?
#
loop_
_entity_poly.entity_id
_entity_poly.type
_entity_poly.pdbx_seq_one_letter_code
_entity_poly.pdbx_strand_id
1 'polypeptide(L)'
;MTIFRFRQWSMFITCIFLYCFTITTYAQNSEVTASQKDLKAFEASLQSMSFKDIVEEYYVHRIPDSAKAATVINYLRTNFTTSKDNNEVAEAYITMSSWQNKNNNLQSALASLAIGIEKSKQAGNTPLLYEAYKKKGTYELFGGITEDALESFLEALALAKKMNTLKEQIETKNNISLIKIQVNDNLGAIDFYLENLQQIKASEDKSLESKIVTIYLGLTKAYINLDKHDEASWYINQGLSISKQTNNVAYQAYFKTFLGEIESNRGNYEKAHQLFKEVKELINKAGGSRSLDMFLKLYIGRNYAAQNKHELAIQEFLEGERLLQKNDIDYLSIQGLYTGLAKSYMATENIKESSKYFNKATEIDAKNDKIRAILKSRITKTELDGLKEQIDAIEVKSQQTTYYYALGIGILLIVIIGLIVYYKKQQRKNKARFQNVIRQLEEKRQQEKLRQENVITKEEVKPEKSVVSEKSKRIRKAQPEIDEKTQEILNKLAIFEADELFLSKESTLVEVAKKIQTNTTYLSKVINTYKEKSFTAYITDLRVDYAIERLSVDKKFRSFTIGAIAQEIGFKRSESLSKAFKVKTGLYPSYFIKELEKQEVTGLNQS
;
A
#
# COMPACT_ATOMS: atom_id res chain seq x y z
N MET A 1 72.96 -85.85 38.55
CA MET A 1 72.50 -85.51 39.92
C MET A 1 71.50 -84.36 39.77
N THR A 2 70.21 -84.66 39.57
CA THR A 2 69.11 -84.63 40.57
C THR A 2 68.31 -83.33 40.38
N ILE A 3 67.20 -83.32 39.62
CA ILE A 3 65.80 -83.63 40.00
C ILE A 3 65.07 -82.44 40.66
N PHE A 4 64.07 -81.90 39.94
CA PHE A 4 62.70 -81.53 40.38
C PHE A 4 62.51 -80.58 41.60
N ARG A 5 61.75 -79.48 41.44
CA ARG A 5 60.27 -79.46 41.63
C ARG A 5 59.64 -78.06 41.45
N PHE A 6 58.43 -78.15 40.91
CA PHE A 6 57.38 -77.15 40.72
C PHE A 6 56.86 -76.51 42.01
N ARG A 7 56.17 -75.36 41.83
CA ARG A 7 54.98 -74.86 42.57
C ARG A 7 55.20 -73.95 43.80
N GLN A 8 54.93 -72.65 43.64
CA GLN A 8 53.83 -71.90 44.28
C GLN A 8 54.03 -70.38 44.16
N TRP A 9 53.70 -69.80 43.00
CA TRP A 9 53.34 -68.37 42.91
C TRP A 9 52.12 -68.26 41.97
N SER A 10 50.97 -68.74 42.43
CA SER A 10 49.68 -68.59 41.73
C SER A 10 48.50 -68.38 42.69
N MET A 11 48.65 -67.50 43.70
CA MET A 11 47.52 -67.17 44.57
C MET A 11 47.44 -65.72 45.05
N PHE A 12 48.12 -64.77 44.39
CA PHE A 12 47.94 -63.33 44.71
C PHE A 12 47.70 -62.40 43.50
N ILE A 13 47.51 -62.93 42.29
CA ILE A 13 47.16 -62.12 41.09
C ILE A 13 45.76 -62.44 40.54
N THR A 14 45.01 -63.37 41.14
CA THR A 14 43.65 -63.73 40.69
C THR A 14 42.51 -63.16 41.52
N CYS A 15 42.76 -62.43 42.62
CA CYS A 15 41.68 -61.81 43.42
C CYS A 15 41.54 -60.29 43.25
N ILE A 16 42.47 -59.59 42.59
CA ILE A 16 42.33 -58.15 42.28
C ILE A 16 41.84 -57.92 40.84
N PHE A 17 42.07 -58.87 39.93
CA PHE A 17 41.61 -58.76 38.54
C PHE A 17 40.13 -59.12 38.33
N LEU A 18 39.45 -59.76 39.28
CA LEU A 18 38.00 -60.05 39.18
C LEU A 18 37.10 -59.04 39.90
N TYR A 19 37.65 -58.23 40.82
CA TYR A 19 36.87 -57.18 41.52
C TYR A 19 36.94 -55.83 40.82
N CYS A 20 38.06 -55.51 40.14
CA CYS A 20 38.16 -54.29 39.35
C CYS A 20 37.51 -54.40 37.97
N PHE A 21 37.42 -55.60 37.39
CA PHE A 21 36.70 -55.78 36.11
C PHE A 21 35.19 -55.79 36.29
N THR A 22 34.66 -56.22 37.43
CA THR A 22 33.21 -56.24 37.67
C THR A 22 32.66 -54.85 37.98
N ILE A 23 33.39 -53.95 38.64
CA ILE A 23 32.90 -52.59 38.94
C ILE A 23 33.11 -51.61 37.78
N THR A 24 34.18 -51.74 37.00
CA THR A 24 34.38 -50.90 35.80
C THR A 24 33.51 -51.33 34.62
N THR A 25 33.24 -52.64 34.45
CA THR A 25 32.24 -53.08 33.48
C THR A 25 30.81 -52.84 33.96
N TYR A 26 30.50 -52.86 35.26
CA TYR A 26 29.14 -52.46 35.71
C TYR A 26 28.90 -50.96 35.61
N ALA A 27 29.90 -50.10 35.85
CA ALA A 27 29.74 -48.64 35.77
C ALA A 27 29.77 -48.11 34.32
N GLN A 28 30.64 -48.65 33.45
CA GLN A 28 30.61 -48.31 32.02
C GLN A 28 29.46 -48.99 31.28
N ASN A 29 29.05 -50.22 31.64
CA ASN A 29 27.83 -50.78 31.07
C ASN A 29 26.59 -50.13 31.66
N SER A 30 26.54 -49.67 32.91
CA SER A 30 25.34 -49.00 33.45
C SER A 30 25.12 -47.60 32.86
N GLU A 31 26.16 -46.80 32.63
CA GLU A 31 26.02 -45.50 31.95
C GLU A 31 25.74 -45.64 30.45
N VAL A 32 26.37 -46.59 29.75
CA VAL A 32 26.11 -46.86 28.33
C VAL A 32 24.73 -47.52 28.13
N THR A 33 24.31 -48.42 29.03
CA THR A 33 22.95 -49.00 28.98
C THR A 33 21.88 -48.03 29.45
N ALA A 34 22.17 -47.10 30.38
CA ALA A 34 21.27 -46.01 30.73
C ALA A 34 21.08 -45.07 29.54
N SER A 35 22.16 -44.63 28.89
CA SER A 35 22.11 -43.80 27.67
C SER A 35 21.34 -44.49 26.53
N GLN A 36 21.56 -45.80 26.32
CA GLN A 36 20.85 -46.56 25.27
C GLN A 36 19.39 -46.85 25.62
N LYS A 37 19.06 -47.05 26.90
CA LYS A 37 17.69 -47.20 27.39
C LYS A 37 16.93 -45.88 27.29
N ASP A 38 17.59 -44.77 27.62
CA ASP A 38 17.05 -43.41 27.50
C ASP A 38 16.79 -43.05 26.03
N LEU A 39 17.71 -43.39 25.12
CA LEU A 39 17.52 -43.22 23.67
C LEU A 39 16.36 -44.06 23.14
N LYS A 40 16.20 -45.31 23.61
CA LYS A 40 15.05 -46.16 23.25
C LYS A 40 13.73 -45.62 23.81
N ALA A 41 13.73 -45.12 25.05
CA ALA A 41 12.56 -44.49 25.65
C ALA A 41 12.17 -43.21 24.89
N PHE A 42 13.17 -42.42 24.50
CA PHE A 42 12.98 -41.24 23.66
C PHE A 42 12.43 -41.61 22.28
N GLU A 43 13.02 -42.59 21.59
CA GLU A 43 12.51 -43.10 20.31
C GLU A 43 11.06 -43.59 20.41
N ALA A 44 10.73 -44.32 21.48
CA ALA A 44 9.35 -44.76 21.74
C ALA A 44 8.40 -43.56 21.93
N SER A 45 8.85 -42.49 22.59
CA SER A 45 8.03 -41.29 22.80
C SER A 45 7.69 -40.55 21.48
N LEU A 46 8.55 -40.65 20.46
CA LEU A 46 8.28 -40.05 19.14
C LEU A 46 7.04 -40.66 18.47
N GLN A 47 6.69 -41.91 18.78
CA GLN A 47 5.55 -42.61 18.16
C GLN A 47 4.19 -42.00 18.53
N SER A 48 4.11 -41.32 19.67
CA SER A 48 2.89 -40.68 20.15
C SER A 48 2.82 -39.18 19.83
N MET A 49 3.87 -38.61 19.26
CA MET A 49 3.97 -37.18 18.95
C MET A 49 3.35 -36.84 17.60
N SER A 50 2.91 -35.59 17.43
CA SER A 50 2.56 -35.10 16.09
C SER A 50 3.80 -34.95 15.22
N PHE A 51 3.65 -34.97 13.90
CA PHE A 51 4.76 -34.72 12.98
C PHE A 51 5.51 -33.43 13.30
N LYS A 52 4.77 -32.36 13.59
CA LYS A 52 5.34 -31.06 13.94
C LYS A 52 6.19 -31.11 15.22
N ASP A 53 5.70 -31.80 16.25
CA ASP A 53 6.43 -31.93 17.51
C ASP A 53 7.71 -32.75 17.33
N ILE A 54 7.68 -33.79 16.48
CA ILE A 54 8.87 -34.57 16.13
C ILE A 54 9.91 -33.69 15.44
N VAL A 55 9.50 -32.84 14.51
CA VAL A 55 10.41 -31.89 13.86
C VAL A 55 10.97 -30.89 14.88
N GLU A 56 10.17 -30.43 15.83
CA GLU A 56 10.61 -29.54 16.90
C GLU A 56 11.66 -30.20 17.82
N GLU A 57 11.48 -31.48 18.17
CA GLU A 57 12.45 -32.27 18.94
C GLU A 57 13.84 -32.30 18.27
N TYR A 58 13.89 -32.35 16.93
CA TYR A 58 15.16 -32.20 16.22
C TYR A 58 15.81 -30.84 16.51
N TYR A 59 15.06 -29.73 16.42
CA TYR A 59 15.60 -28.39 16.63
C TYR A 59 16.00 -28.11 18.08
N VAL A 60 15.30 -28.71 19.04
CA VAL A 60 15.64 -28.69 20.47
C VAL A 60 16.96 -29.44 20.72
N HIS A 61 17.11 -30.64 20.17
CA HIS A 61 18.26 -31.51 20.48
C HIS A 61 19.46 -31.33 19.55
N ARG A 62 19.33 -30.67 18.39
CA ARG A 62 20.42 -30.56 17.39
C ARG A 62 21.72 -29.97 17.94
N ILE A 63 21.69 -29.14 18.99
CA ILE A 63 22.88 -28.59 19.64
C ILE A 63 23.24 -29.39 20.91
N PRO A 64 22.34 -29.55 21.89
CA PRO A 64 22.71 -30.12 23.20
C PRO A 64 22.85 -31.64 23.22
N ASP A 65 22.19 -32.38 22.30
CA ASP A 65 22.18 -33.84 22.31
C ASP A 65 22.15 -34.40 20.87
N SER A 66 23.35 -34.62 20.33
CA SER A 66 23.50 -35.10 18.95
C SER A 66 22.97 -36.53 18.74
N ALA A 67 22.87 -37.34 19.80
CA ALA A 67 22.35 -38.70 19.71
C ALA A 67 20.83 -38.68 19.56
N LYS A 68 20.11 -37.91 20.39
CA LYS A 68 18.67 -37.70 20.24
C LYS A 68 18.31 -37.07 18.90
N ALA A 69 19.07 -36.07 18.45
CA ALA A 69 18.88 -35.48 17.13
C ALA A 69 19.03 -36.53 16.00
N ALA A 70 20.01 -37.42 16.08
CA ALA A 70 20.16 -38.53 15.12
C ALA A 70 18.96 -39.50 15.17
N THR A 71 18.45 -39.81 16.37
CA THR A 71 17.25 -40.64 16.56
C THR A 71 16.03 -40.03 15.87
N VAL A 72 15.79 -38.72 16.05
CA VAL A 72 14.70 -38.01 15.36
C VAL A 72 14.85 -38.10 13.84
N ILE A 73 16.07 -37.87 13.32
CA ILE A 73 16.33 -37.95 11.87
C ILE A 73 16.10 -39.35 11.32
N ASN A 74 16.48 -40.40 12.05
CA ASN A 74 16.19 -41.78 11.64
C ASN A 74 14.69 -42.06 11.68
N TYR A 75 13.97 -41.57 12.69
CA TYR A 75 12.52 -41.71 12.79
C TYR A 75 11.80 -41.01 11.62
N LEU A 76 12.18 -39.78 11.29
CA LEU A 76 11.67 -39.04 10.13
C LEU A 76 11.94 -39.79 8.82
N ARG A 77 13.15 -40.31 8.65
CA ARG A 77 13.53 -41.08 7.46
C ARG A 77 12.63 -42.29 7.27
N THR A 78 12.42 -43.08 8.33
CA THR A 78 11.67 -44.33 8.27
C THR A 78 10.17 -44.13 8.08
N ASN A 79 9.59 -43.11 8.73
CA ASN A 79 8.13 -42.99 8.82
C ASN A 79 7.51 -41.94 7.88
N PHE A 80 8.25 -40.89 7.51
CA PHE A 80 7.66 -39.72 6.82
C PHE A 80 8.18 -39.48 5.40
N THR A 81 9.30 -40.08 4.99
CA THR A 81 9.84 -39.87 3.62
C THR A 81 8.98 -40.49 2.52
N THR A 82 8.11 -41.45 2.87
CA THR A 82 7.14 -42.08 1.97
C THR A 82 5.69 -41.78 2.39
N SER A 83 5.46 -40.74 3.20
CA SER A 83 4.10 -40.32 3.56
C SER A 83 3.29 -39.94 2.32
N LYS A 84 1.97 -40.08 2.42
CA LYS A 84 1.04 -39.61 1.38
C LYS A 84 0.87 -38.09 1.41
N ASP A 85 1.17 -37.43 2.53
CA ASP A 85 1.16 -35.97 2.63
C ASP A 85 2.51 -35.40 2.15
N ASN A 86 2.46 -34.68 1.03
CA ASN A 86 3.64 -34.03 0.48
C ASN A 86 4.25 -32.96 1.42
N ASN A 87 3.47 -32.38 2.35
CA ASN A 87 4.00 -31.47 3.36
C ASN A 87 4.92 -32.20 4.34
N GLU A 88 4.49 -33.34 4.86
CA GLU A 88 5.28 -34.17 5.77
C GLU A 88 6.57 -34.65 5.10
N VAL A 89 6.46 -35.14 3.86
CA VAL A 89 7.62 -35.56 3.07
C VAL A 89 8.60 -34.39 2.89
N ALA A 90 8.09 -33.23 2.46
CA ALA A 90 8.90 -32.05 2.23
C ALA A 90 9.65 -31.60 3.49
N GLU A 91 8.94 -31.45 4.61
CA GLU A 91 9.51 -30.96 5.86
C GLU A 91 10.46 -31.99 6.51
N ALA A 92 10.21 -33.30 6.34
CA ALA A 92 11.15 -34.35 6.74
C ALA A 92 12.49 -34.21 6.00
N TYR A 93 12.47 -34.08 4.67
CA TYR A 93 13.69 -33.91 3.87
C TYR A 93 14.42 -32.58 4.17
N ILE A 94 13.68 -31.49 4.37
CA ILE A 94 14.24 -30.19 4.77
C ILE A 94 14.92 -30.30 6.14
N THR A 95 14.31 -31.02 7.09
CA THR A 95 14.88 -31.25 8.43
C THR A 95 16.14 -32.14 8.34
N MET A 96 16.07 -33.24 7.58
CA MET A 96 17.21 -34.12 7.31
C MET A 96 18.40 -33.38 6.68
N SER A 97 18.13 -32.41 5.79
CA SER A 97 19.19 -31.58 5.19
C SER A 97 19.98 -30.79 6.23
N SER A 98 19.32 -30.31 7.28
CA SER A 98 19.95 -29.55 8.37
C SER A 98 20.91 -30.44 9.16
N TRP A 99 20.56 -31.71 9.37
CA TRP A 99 21.44 -32.69 9.99
C TRP A 99 22.63 -33.06 9.10
N GLN A 100 22.38 -33.32 7.82
CA GLN A 100 23.44 -33.69 6.87
C GLN A 100 24.47 -32.57 6.72
N ASN A 101 24.01 -31.31 6.61
CA ASN A 101 24.91 -30.16 6.52
C ASN A 101 25.75 -29.98 7.78
N LYS A 102 25.14 -30.12 8.98
CA LYS A 102 25.87 -30.09 10.27
C LYS A 102 26.99 -31.14 10.32
N ASN A 103 26.79 -32.30 9.70
CA ASN A 103 27.75 -33.39 9.64
C ASN A 103 28.67 -33.31 8.40
N ASN A 104 28.86 -32.11 7.84
CA ASN A 104 29.73 -31.82 6.70
C ASN A 104 29.42 -32.63 5.42
N ASN A 105 28.15 -33.02 5.24
CA ASN A 105 27.70 -33.73 4.04
C ASN A 105 26.83 -32.82 3.17
N LEU A 106 27.47 -31.83 2.55
CA LEU A 106 26.82 -30.81 1.73
C LEU A 106 26.03 -31.43 0.58
N GLN A 107 26.61 -32.39 -0.16
CA GLN A 107 25.94 -33.03 -1.30
C GLN A 107 24.63 -33.72 -0.88
N SER A 108 24.62 -34.45 0.24
CA SER A 108 23.40 -35.09 0.73
C SER A 108 22.38 -34.07 1.22
N ALA A 109 22.84 -32.97 1.85
CA ALA A 109 21.96 -31.88 2.27
C ALA A 109 21.26 -31.23 1.08
N LEU A 110 22.00 -30.93 0.00
CA LEU A 110 21.45 -30.36 -1.23
C LEU A 110 20.51 -31.34 -1.94
N ALA A 111 20.84 -32.63 -1.97
CA ALA A 111 19.96 -33.65 -2.53
C ALA A 111 18.62 -33.76 -1.76
N SER A 112 18.67 -33.74 -0.43
CA SER A 112 17.45 -33.73 0.40
C SER A 112 16.64 -32.45 0.18
N LEU A 113 17.29 -31.28 0.08
CA LEU A 113 16.59 -30.03 -0.22
C LEU A 113 15.95 -30.03 -1.60
N ALA A 114 16.55 -30.65 -2.61
CA ALA A 114 15.94 -30.77 -3.94
C ALA A 114 14.59 -31.52 -3.86
N ILE A 115 14.54 -32.63 -3.10
CA ILE A 115 13.30 -33.37 -2.85
C ILE A 115 12.32 -32.51 -2.04
N GLY A 116 12.79 -31.83 -0.99
CA GLY A 116 11.98 -30.94 -0.18
C GLY A 116 11.34 -29.80 -0.97
N ILE A 117 12.07 -29.20 -1.91
CA ILE A 117 11.59 -28.16 -2.82
C ILE A 117 10.51 -28.72 -3.76
N GLU A 118 10.76 -29.87 -4.39
CA GLU A 118 9.79 -30.51 -5.29
C GLU A 118 8.48 -30.80 -4.56
N LYS A 119 8.58 -31.39 -3.36
CA LYS A 119 7.42 -31.76 -2.55
C LYS A 119 6.66 -30.56 -2.01
N SER A 120 7.37 -29.49 -1.61
CA SER A 120 6.74 -28.22 -1.23
C SER A 120 5.97 -27.59 -2.39
N LYS A 121 6.49 -27.66 -3.62
CA LYS A 121 5.78 -27.21 -4.83
C LYS A 121 4.52 -28.04 -5.09
N GLN A 122 4.62 -29.37 -5.01
CA GLN A 122 3.47 -30.27 -5.18
C GLN A 122 2.38 -30.05 -4.12
N ALA A 123 2.77 -29.72 -2.89
CA ALA A 123 1.85 -29.39 -1.81
C ALA A 123 1.26 -27.97 -1.91
N GLY A 124 1.81 -27.10 -2.76
CA GLY A 124 1.44 -25.67 -2.79
C GLY A 124 1.86 -24.89 -1.53
N ASN A 125 2.77 -25.44 -0.72
CA ASN A 125 3.16 -24.86 0.56
C ASN A 125 4.27 -23.82 0.38
N THR A 126 3.86 -22.56 0.27
CA THR A 126 4.78 -21.43 0.02
C THR A 126 5.77 -21.19 1.17
N PRO A 127 5.36 -21.19 2.46
CA PRO A 127 6.31 -21.07 3.58
C PRO A 127 7.38 -22.16 3.60
N LEU A 128 7.00 -23.42 3.35
CA LEU A 128 7.94 -24.54 3.36
C LEU A 128 8.91 -24.46 2.16
N LEU A 129 8.40 -24.06 1.01
CA LEU A 129 9.21 -23.82 -0.19
C LEU A 129 10.23 -22.70 0.04
N TYR A 130 9.83 -21.61 0.69
CA TYR A 130 10.73 -20.53 1.10
C TYR A 130 11.85 -21.05 2.01
N GLU A 131 11.51 -21.81 3.06
CA GLU A 131 12.49 -22.34 4.00
C GLU A 131 13.49 -23.27 3.30
N ALA A 132 13.03 -24.08 2.36
CA ALA A 132 13.87 -24.96 1.57
C ALA A 132 14.88 -24.19 0.71
N TYR A 133 14.43 -23.19 -0.05
CA TYR A 133 15.32 -22.35 -0.85
C TYR A 133 16.28 -21.52 0.01
N LYS A 134 15.82 -20.95 1.12
CA LYS A 134 16.66 -20.22 2.06
C LYS A 134 17.79 -21.09 2.63
N LYS A 135 17.47 -22.32 3.07
CA LYS A 135 18.48 -23.29 3.54
C LYS A 135 19.41 -23.71 2.41
N LYS A 136 18.88 -23.97 1.21
CA LYS A 136 19.67 -24.33 0.03
C LYS A 136 20.70 -23.25 -0.28
N GLY A 137 20.27 -21.99 -0.39
CA GLY A 137 21.16 -20.87 -0.62
C GLY A 137 22.19 -20.71 0.50
N THR A 138 21.80 -20.94 1.75
CA THR A 138 22.74 -20.89 2.89
C THR A 138 23.81 -21.98 2.79
N TYR A 139 23.43 -23.21 2.44
CA TYR A 139 24.37 -24.33 2.33
C TYR A 139 25.27 -24.19 1.11
N GLU A 140 24.73 -23.71 -0.01
CA GLU A 140 25.50 -23.38 -1.22
C GLU A 140 26.52 -22.28 -0.94
N LEU A 141 26.11 -21.23 -0.20
CA LEU A 141 26.98 -20.12 0.20
C LEU A 141 28.15 -20.65 1.04
N PHE A 142 27.87 -21.38 2.13
CA PHE A 142 28.92 -21.94 2.97
C PHE A 142 29.73 -23.05 2.27
N GLY A 143 29.17 -23.67 1.24
CA GLY A 143 29.81 -24.66 0.38
C GLY A 143 30.64 -24.08 -0.76
N GLY A 144 30.74 -22.76 -0.90
CA GLY A 144 31.53 -22.11 -1.96
C GLY A 144 30.86 -22.07 -3.34
N ILE A 145 29.56 -22.40 -3.43
CA ILE A 145 28.78 -22.42 -4.67
C ILE A 145 27.96 -21.13 -4.77
N THR A 146 28.64 -19.98 -4.75
CA THR A 146 28.01 -18.66 -4.56
C THR A 146 27.02 -18.28 -5.66
N GLU A 147 27.24 -18.75 -6.90
CA GLU A 147 26.32 -18.54 -8.01
C GLU A 147 24.95 -19.17 -7.75
N ASP A 148 24.94 -20.45 -7.37
CA ASP A 148 23.71 -21.17 -7.05
C ASP A 148 23.08 -20.62 -5.76
N ALA A 149 23.90 -20.21 -4.80
CA ALA A 149 23.43 -19.58 -3.57
C ALA A 149 22.62 -18.30 -3.86
N LEU A 150 23.11 -17.47 -4.78
CA LEU A 150 22.40 -16.27 -5.20
C LEU A 150 21.03 -16.63 -5.80
N GLU A 151 20.96 -17.61 -6.70
CA GLU A 151 19.68 -18.04 -7.30
C GLU A 151 18.70 -18.55 -6.25
N SER A 152 19.17 -19.42 -5.35
CA SER A 152 18.36 -19.92 -4.24
C SER A 152 17.83 -18.78 -3.35
N PHE A 153 18.64 -17.74 -3.09
CA PHE A 153 18.18 -16.57 -2.34
C PHE A 153 17.24 -15.66 -3.14
N LEU A 154 17.42 -15.53 -4.46
CA LEU A 154 16.49 -14.76 -5.30
C LEU A 154 15.11 -15.43 -5.34
N GLU A 155 15.06 -16.75 -5.47
CA GLU A 155 13.83 -17.55 -5.36
C GLU A 155 13.18 -17.38 -3.98
N ALA A 156 13.96 -17.50 -2.90
CA ALA A 156 13.47 -17.26 -1.55
C ALA A 156 12.92 -15.82 -1.38
N LEU A 157 13.58 -14.81 -1.96
CA LEU A 157 13.14 -13.42 -1.86
C LEU A 157 11.83 -13.19 -2.61
N ALA A 158 11.67 -13.80 -3.80
CA ALA A 158 10.41 -13.76 -4.55
C ALA A 158 9.26 -14.39 -3.76
N LEU A 159 9.50 -15.52 -3.11
CA LEU A 159 8.52 -16.18 -2.24
C LEU A 159 8.18 -15.33 -1.01
N ALA A 160 9.18 -14.71 -0.36
CA ALA A 160 8.97 -13.82 0.79
C ALA A 160 8.15 -12.57 0.43
N LYS A 161 8.39 -11.99 -0.76
CA LYS A 161 7.56 -10.91 -1.32
C LYS A 161 6.12 -11.37 -1.57
N LYS A 162 5.94 -12.57 -2.15
CA LYS A 162 4.61 -13.16 -2.40
C LYS A 162 3.82 -13.41 -1.11
N MET A 163 4.50 -13.87 -0.05
CA MET A 163 3.89 -14.06 1.27
C MET A 163 3.62 -12.74 2.01
N ASN A 164 4.19 -11.63 1.53
CA ASN A 164 4.17 -10.32 2.19
C ASN A 164 4.72 -10.36 3.63
N THR A 165 5.78 -11.15 3.86
CA THR A 165 6.36 -11.30 5.20
C THR A 165 7.69 -10.57 5.33
N LEU A 166 7.69 -9.52 6.16
CA LEU A 166 8.84 -8.61 6.29
C LEU A 166 10.08 -9.31 6.85
N LYS A 167 9.90 -10.21 7.82
CA LYS A 167 11.00 -10.96 8.45
C LYS A 167 11.79 -11.77 7.43
N GLU A 168 11.11 -12.56 6.60
CA GLU A 168 11.72 -13.40 5.57
C GLU A 168 12.37 -12.56 4.46
N GLN A 169 11.77 -11.42 4.10
CA GLN A 169 12.38 -10.48 3.17
C GLN A 169 13.70 -9.92 3.72
N ILE A 170 13.73 -9.48 4.98
CA ILE A 170 14.94 -8.99 5.65
C ILE A 170 16.01 -10.09 5.73
N GLU A 171 15.64 -11.29 6.19
CA GLU A 171 16.58 -12.43 6.29
C GLU A 171 17.22 -12.74 4.93
N THR A 172 16.42 -12.77 3.87
CA THR A 172 16.92 -13.12 2.53
C THR A 172 17.75 -11.99 1.93
N LYS A 173 17.31 -10.73 2.06
CA LYS A 173 18.09 -9.56 1.63
C LYS A 173 19.43 -9.49 2.37
N ASN A 174 19.49 -9.84 3.65
CA ASN A 174 20.74 -9.87 4.41
C ASN A 174 21.73 -10.90 3.86
N ASN A 175 21.25 -12.07 3.43
CA ASN A 175 22.08 -13.09 2.78
C ASN A 175 22.57 -12.65 1.39
N ILE A 176 21.70 -12.01 0.59
CA ILE A 176 22.10 -11.42 -0.70
C ILE A 176 23.13 -10.30 -0.49
N SER A 177 22.98 -9.49 0.55
CA SER A 177 23.94 -8.43 0.90
C SER A 177 25.32 -8.98 1.25
N LEU A 178 25.38 -10.15 1.89
CA LEU A 178 26.64 -10.85 2.14
C LEU A 178 27.31 -11.29 0.83
N ILE A 179 26.54 -11.73 -0.17
CA ILE A 179 27.05 -12.02 -1.53
C ILE A 179 27.52 -10.73 -2.22
N LYS A 180 26.79 -9.63 -2.10
CA LYS A 180 27.20 -8.31 -2.62
C LYS A 180 28.58 -7.90 -2.08
N ILE A 181 28.82 -8.07 -0.78
CA ILE A 181 30.14 -7.85 -0.17
C ILE A 181 31.22 -8.73 -0.80
N GLN A 182 30.94 -10.03 -1.06
CA GLN A 182 31.91 -10.94 -1.70
C GLN A 182 32.31 -10.50 -3.10
N VAL A 183 31.40 -9.86 -3.82
CA VAL A 183 31.64 -9.39 -5.19
C VAL A 183 32.13 -7.96 -5.26
N ASN A 184 32.58 -7.41 -4.13
CA ASN A 184 33.03 -6.04 -3.96
C ASN A 184 31.95 -4.97 -4.23
N ASP A 185 30.67 -5.34 -4.26
CA ASP A 185 29.54 -4.41 -4.24
C ASP A 185 29.21 -3.99 -2.80
N ASN A 186 30.19 -3.37 -2.12
CA ASN A 186 30.05 -2.97 -0.72
C ASN A 186 29.01 -1.85 -0.55
N LEU A 187 28.88 -0.94 -1.52
CA LEU A 187 27.88 0.13 -1.48
C LEU A 187 26.46 -0.44 -1.62
N GLY A 188 26.20 -1.31 -2.60
CA GLY A 188 24.90 -1.95 -2.74
C GLY A 188 24.53 -2.83 -1.54
N ALA A 189 25.50 -3.47 -0.89
CA ALA A 189 25.27 -4.18 0.37
C ALA A 189 24.87 -3.24 1.51
N ILE A 190 25.57 -2.10 1.65
CA ILE A 190 25.26 -1.08 2.66
C ILE A 190 23.85 -0.55 2.45
N ASP A 191 23.47 -0.24 1.21
CA ASP A 191 22.12 0.26 0.88
C ASP A 191 21.04 -0.72 1.35
N PHE A 192 21.19 -2.01 1.06
CA PHE A 192 20.25 -3.05 1.49
C PHE A 192 20.18 -3.18 3.01
N TYR A 193 21.34 -3.16 3.69
CA TYR A 193 21.38 -3.25 5.14
C TYR A 193 20.75 -2.04 5.82
N LEU A 194 20.98 -0.82 5.31
CA LEU A 194 20.39 0.39 5.84
C LEU A 194 18.87 0.44 5.58
N GLU A 195 18.42 0.03 4.38
CA GLU A 195 16.99 -0.12 4.06
C GLU A 195 16.32 -1.09 5.06
N ASN A 196 16.95 -2.26 5.31
CA ASN A 196 16.45 -3.23 6.26
C ASN A 196 16.38 -2.66 7.69
N LEU A 197 17.40 -1.93 8.15
CA LEU A 197 17.36 -1.28 9.47
C LEU A 197 16.24 -0.25 9.57
N GLN A 198 15.99 0.51 8.49
CA GLN A 198 14.89 1.47 8.44
C GLN A 198 13.53 0.76 8.54
N GLN A 199 13.35 -0.35 7.80
CA GLN A 199 12.13 -1.15 7.85
C GLN A 199 11.90 -1.77 9.23
N ILE A 200 12.95 -2.27 9.89
CA ILE A 200 12.87 -2.79 11.26
C ILE A 200 12.43 -1.69 12.22
N LYS A 201 13.04 -0.50 12.14
CA LYS A 201 12.68 0.64 13.00
C LYS A 201 11.26 1.14 12.80
N ALA A 202 10.74 1.04 11.58
CA ALA A 202 9.37 1.42 11.25
C ALA A 202 8.33 0.34 11.62
N SER A 203 8.77 -0.89 11.90
CA SER A 203 7.91 -2.01 12.24
C SER A 203 7.59 -2.05 13.72
N GLU A 204 6.36 -2.45 14.06
CA GLU A 204 5.94 -2.74 15.43
C GLU A 204 6.36 -4.15 15.90
N ASP A 205 6.82 -5.01 14.97
CA ASP A 205 7.24 -6.38 15.27
C ASP A 205 8.63 -6.42 15.93
N LYS A 206 8.63 -6.48 17.26
CA LYS A 206 9.85 -6.61 18.08
C LYS A 206 10.68 -7.85 17.77
N SER A 207 10.11 -8.90 17.18
CA SER A 207 10.87 -10.10 16.84
C SER A 207 11.97 -9.81 15.80
N LEU A 208 11.80 -8.74 15.02
CA LEU A 208 12.78 -8.26 14.03
C LEU A 208 14.03 -7.67 14.66
N GLU A 209 13.99 -7.21 15.92
CA GLU A 209 15.16 -6.67 16.62
C GLU A 209 16.30 -7.71 16.69
N SER A 210 15.95 -8.99 16.76
CA SER A 210 16.92 -10.10 16.72
C SER A 210 17.78 -10.13 15.44
N LYS A 211 17.34 -9.48 14.36
CA LYS A 211 18.04 -9.40 13.07
C LYS A 211 19.03 -8.24 12.99
N ILE A 212 18.93 -7.26 13.89
CA ILE A 212 19.79 -6.06 13.87
C ILE A 212 21.28 -6.44 14.01
N VAL A 213 21.59 -7.42 14.87
CA VAL A 213 22.98 -7.82 15.12
C VAL A 213 23.67 -8.40 13.88
N THR A 214 22.95 -9.15 13.04
CA THR A 214 23.51 -9.70 11.80
C THR A 214 23.67 -8.63 10.73
N ILE A 215 22.77 -7.65 10.70
CA ILE A 215 22.91 -6.47 9.83
C ILE A 215 24.15 -5.66 10.22
N TYR A 216 24.39 -5.43 11.52
CA TYR A 216 25.57 -4.72 11.98
C TYR A 216 26.88 -5.45 11.64
N LEU A 217 26.90 -6.79 11.64
CA LEU A 217 28.05 -7.55 11.15
C LEU A 217 28.31 -7.30 9.67
N GLY A 218 27.27 -7.35 8.84
CA GLY A 218 27.38 -7.09 7.41
C GLY A 218 27.86 -5.67 7.10
N LEU A 219 27.25 -4.67 7.74
CA LEU A 219 27.66 -3.26 7.63
C LEU A 219 29.11 -3.06 8.07
N THR A 220 29.51 -3.65 9.19
CA THR A 220 30.90 -3.59 9.67
C THR A 220 31.86 -4.07 8.59
N LYS A 221 31.60 -5.24 7.99
CA LYS A 221 32.51 -5.77 6.96
C LYS A 221 32.50 -4.92 5.69
N ALA A 222 31.34 -4.45 5.24
CA ALA A 222 31.24 -3.58 4.07
C ALA A 222 32.00 -2.26 4.27
N TYR A 223 31.89 -1.63 5.44
CA TYR A 223 32.63 -0.40 5.76
C TYR A 223 34.14 -0.64 5.90
N ILE A 224 34.56 -1.76 6.49
CA ILE A 224 35.98 -2.14 6.53
C ILE A 224 36.54 -2.28 5.11
N ASN A 225 35.82 -2.95 4.20
CA ASN A 225 36.24 -3.11 2.80
C ASN A 225 36.32 -1.77 2.02
N LEU A 226 35.68 -0.71 2.53
CA LEU A 226 35.74 0.65 1.98
C LEU A 226 36.72 1.56 2.74
N ASP A 227 37.53 1.00 3.64
CA ASP A 227 38.44 1.73 4.54
C ASP A 227 37.76 2.79 5.43
N LYS A 228 36.45 2.64 5.64
CA LYS A 228 35.61 3.50 6.50
C LYS A 228 35.59 2.98 7.94
N HIS A 229 36.72 3.10 8.61
CA HIS A 229 36.95 2.47 9.91
C HIS A 229 36.14 3.08 11.07
N ASP A 230 35.74 4.35 10.99
CA ASP A 230 34.98 5.00 12.06
C ASP A 230 33.51 4.54 12.04
N GLU A 231 32.91 4.47 10.86
CA GLU A 231 31.58 3.89 10.65
C GLU A 231 31.57 2.41 11.07
N ALA A 232 32.57 1.62 10.62
CA ALA A 232 32.71 0.24 11.04
C ALA A 232 32.81 0.10 12.57
N SER A 233 33.61 0.96 13.23
CA SER A 233 33.77 0.97 14.69
C SER A 233 32.46 1.30 15.41
N TRP A 234 31.64 2.19 14.85
CA TRP A 234 30.31 2.48 15.38
C TRP A 234 29.43 1.22 15.39
N TYR A 235 29.32 0.51 14.26
CA TYR A 235 28.52 -0.71 14.17
C TYR A 235 29.08 -1.84 15.03
N ILE A 236 30.40 -1.98 15.15
CA ILE A 236 31.06 -2.92 16.07
C ILE A 236 30.59 -2.68 17.50
N ASN A 237 30.61 -1.43 17.97
CA ASN A 237 30.22 -1.10 19.34
C ASN A 237 28.73 -1.40 19.60
N GLN A 238 27.86 -1.07 18.65
CA GLN A 238 26.43 -1.39 18.75
C GLN A 238 26.20 -2.91 18.79
N GLY A 239 26.87 -3.65 17.89
CA GLY A 239 26.80 -5.10 17.82
C GLY A 239 27.35 -5.82 19.05
N LEU A 240 28.45 -5.32 19.63
CA LEU A 240 29.01 -5.81 20.89
C LEU A 240 28.07 -5.59 22.06
N SER A 241 27.36 -4.46 22.10
CA SER A 241 26.35 -4.21 23.14
C SER A 241 25.24 -5.25 23.09
N ILE A 242 24.64 -5.46 21.91
CA ILE A 242 23.54 -6.44 21.71
C ILE A 242 24.02 -7.87 22.01
N SER A 243 25.19 -8.25 21.50
CA SER A 243 25.72 -9.61 21.68
C SER A 243 26.14 -9.91 23.12
N LYS A 244 26.52 -8.92 23.93
CA LYS A 244 26.72 -9.07 25.38
C LYS A 244 25.39 -9.24 26.12
N GLN A 245 24.40 -8.40 25.82
CA GLN A 245 23.07 -8.49 26.43
C GLN A 245 22.39 -9.83 26.17
N THR A 246 22.56 -10.38 24.96
CA THR A 246 22.00 -11.68 24.55
C THR A 246 22.90 -12.87 24.89
N ASN A 247 24.05 -12.64 25.56
CA ASN A 247 25.08 -13.64 25.85
C ASN A 247 25.53 -14.47 24.62
N ASN A 248 25.51 -13.87 23.43
CA ASN A 248 25.91 -14.52 22.20
C ASN A 248 27.42 -14.38 21.98
N VAL A 249 28.18 -15.32 22.54
CA VAL A 249 29.65 -15.33 22.47
C VAL A 249 30.22 -15.41 21.05
N ALA A 250 29.49 -16.04 20.12
CA ALA A 250 29.92 -16.14 18.73
C ALA A 250 29.93 -14.76 18.05
N TYR A 251 28.85 -13.97 18.21
CA TYR A 251 28.83 -12.61 17.69
C TYR A 251 29.86 -11.70 18.35
N GLN A 252 30.11 -11.86 19.65
CA GLN A 252 31.19 -11.13 20.32
C GLN A 252 32.55 -11.44 19.67
N ALA A 253 32.81 -12.70 19.33
CA ALA A 253 34.03 -13.10 18.64
C ALA A 253 34.14 -12.43 17.26
N TYR A 254 33.08 -12.45 16.43
CA TYR A 254 33.08 -11.79 15.13
C TYR A 254 33.38 -10.29 15.20
N PHE A 255 32.67 -9.55 16.06
CA PHE A 255 32.90 -8.10 16.18
C PHE A 255 34.31 -7.76 16.70
N LYS A 256 34.85 -8.56 17.62
CA LYS A 256 36.24 -8.38 18.09
C LYS A 256 37.27 -8.72 17.02
N THR A 257 37.01 -9.69 16.14
CA THR A 257 37.86 -9.97 14.97
C THR A 257 37.92 -8.76 14.05
N PHE A 258 36.79 -8.13 13.75
CA PHE A 258 36.75 -6.92 12.93
C PHE A 258 37.46 -5.73 13.59
N LEU A 259 37.34 -5.58 14.91
CA LEU A 259 38.12 -4.57 15.63
C LEU A 259 39.62 -4.84 15.53
N GLY A 260 40.04 -6.10 15.64
CA GLY A 260 41.44 -6.49 15.46
C GLY A 260 41.94 -6.23 14.02
N GLU A 261 41.10 -6.46 13.01
CA GLU A 261 41.39 -6.12 11.60
C GLU A 261 41.60 -4.60 11.44
N ILE A 262 40.74 -3.77 12.03
CA ILE A 262 40.88 -2.30 12.01
C ILE A 262 42.18 -1.84 12.69
N GLU A 263 42.49 -2.36 13.88
CA GLU A 263 43.73 -2.01 14.58
C GLU A 263 44.98 -2.48 13.79
N SER A 264 44.88 -3.61 13.11
CA SER A 264 45.94 -4.11 12.21
C SER A 264 46.17 -3.16 11.04
N ASN A 265 45.11 -2.68 10.40
CA ASN A 265 45.18 -1.71 9.30
C ASN A 265 45.76 -0.36 9.75
N ARG A 266 45.52 0.02 11.01
CA ARG A 266 46.11 1.22 11.64
C ARG A 266 47.57 1.05 12.06
N GLY A 267 48.15 -0.14 11.92
CA GLY A 267 49.52 -0.45 12.38
C GLY A 267 49.65 -0.72 13.87
N ASN A 268 48.53 -0.76 14.62
CA ASN A 268 48.50 -1.02 16.06
C ASN A 268 48.56 -2.53 16.35
N TYR A 269 49.61 -3.20 15.87
CA TYR A 269 49.70 -4.65 15.84
C TYR A 269 49.60 -5.31 17.23
N GLU A 270 50.17 -4.70 18.26
CA GLU A 270 50.11 -5.26 19.62
C GLU A 270 48.69 -5.31 20.16
N LYS A 271 47.93 -4.23 19.97
CA LYS A 271 46.50 -4.18 20.30
C LYS A 271 45.70 -5.18 19.47
N ALA A 272 46.01 -5.33 18.19
CA ALA A 272 45.38 -6.33 17.34
C ALA A 272 45.64 -7.76 17.84
N HIS A 273 46.88 -8.12 18.19
CA HIS A 273 47.21 -9.44 18.74
C HIS A 273 46.52 -9.70 20.08
N GLN A 274 46.39 -8.70 20.95
CA GLN A 274 45.59 -8.82 22.18
C GLN A 274 44.13 -9.15 21.87
N LEU A 275 43.51 -8.42 20.93
CA LEU A 275 42.14 -8.67 20.51
C LEU A 275 41.98 -10.09 19.93
N PHE A 276 42.91 -10.53 19.08
CA PHE A 276 42.87 -11.89 18.50
C PHE A 276 43.01 -12.99 19.56
N LYS A 277 43.78 -12.77 20.63
CA LYS A 277 43.84 -13.68 21.77
C LYS A 277 42.47 -13.79 22.48
N GLU A 278 41.83 -12.66 22.74
CA GLU A 278 40.48 -12.64 23.33
C GLU A 278 39.45 -13.32 22.42
N VAL A 279 39.53 -13.13 21.10
CA VAL A 279 38.68 -13.83 20.14
C VAL A 279 38.88 -15.35 20.25
N LYS A 280 40.12 -15.85 20.35
CA LYS A 280 40.38 -17.29 20.48
C LYS A 280 39.73 -17.89 21.72
N GLU A 281 39.75 -17.18 22.85
CA GLU A 281 39.06 -17.60 24.07
C GLU A 281 37.54 -17.65 23.88
N LEU A 282 36.96 -16.67 23.20
CA LEU A 282 35.52 -16.64 22.88
C LEU A 282 35.12 -17.78 21.93
N ILE A 283 35.93 -18.08 20.92
CA ILE A 283 35.72 -19.20 20.00
C ILE A 283 35.70 -20.52 20.77
N ASN A 284 36.66 -20.73 21.68
CA ASN A 284 36.72 -21.94 22.50
C ASN A 284 35.47 -22.07 23.39
N LYS A 285 35.02 -20.97 24.01
CA LYS A 285 33.77 -20.92 24.80
C LYS A 285 32.52 -21.21 23.96
N ALA A 286 32.55 -20.85 22.68
CA ALA A 286 31.45 -21.11 21.74
C ALA A 286 31.42 -22.55 21.19
N GLY A 287 32.33 -23.43 21.62
CA GLY A 287 32.46 -24.80 21.10
C GLY A 287 33.34 -24.93 19.84
N GLY A 288 34.10 -23.88 19.51
CA GLY A 288 35.03 -23.86 18.38
C GLY A 288 34.43 -23.29 17.09
N SER A 289 35.29 -22.75 16.22
CA SER A 289 34.93 -22.26 14.88
C SER A 289 36.15 -22.29 13.98
N ARG A 290 36.21 -23.31 13.12
CA ARG A 290 37.34 -23.52 12.20
C ARG A 290 37.52 -22.35 11.22
N SER A 291 36.41 -21.76 10.75
CA SER A 291 36.43 -20.61 9.85
C SER A 291 37.00 -19.36 10.53
N LEU A 292 36.54 -19.03 11.75
CA LEU A 292 37.10 -17.93 12.52
C LEU A 292 38.57 -18.15 12.86
N ASP A 293 38.96 -19.37 13.22
CA ASP A 293 40.36 -19.72 13.47
C ASP A 293 41.24 -19.46 12.25
N MET A 294 40.78 -19.85 11.06
CA MET A 294 41.48 -19.57 9.81
C MET A 294 41.63 -18.05 9.56
N PHE A 295 40.57 -17.27 9.77
CA PHE A 295 40.64 -15.80 9.62
C PHE A 295 41.63 -15.18 10.61
N LEU A 296 41.67 -15.64 11.86
CA LEU A 296 42.66 -15.18 12.83
C LEU A 296 44.08 -15.48 12.36
N LYS A 297 44.34 -16.68 11.84
CA LYS A 297 45.66 -17.05 11.28
C LYS A 297 46.06 -16.15 10.12
N LEU A 298 45.12 -15.80 9.25
CA LEU A 298 45.37 -14.83 8.18
C LEU A 298 45.74 -13.45 8.74
N TYR A 299 44.98 -12.88 9.67
CA TYR A 299 45.25 -11.54 10.19
C TYR A 299 46.56 -11.48 10.99
N ILE A 300 46.81 -12.47 11.85
CA ILE A 300 48.07 -12.56 12.61
C ILE A 300 49.26 -12.69 11.66
N GLY A 301 49.17 -13.54 10.63
CA GLY A 301 50.22 -13.67 9.63
C GLY A 301 50.49 -12.37 8.86
N ARG A 302 49.43 -11.63 8.50
CA ARG A 302 49.56 -10.29 7.87
C ARG A 302 50.27 -9.29 8.79
N ASN A 303 49.94 -9.29 10.08
CA ASN A 303 50.59 -8.42 11.06
C ASN A 303 52.08 -8.72 11.18
N TYR A 304 52.46 -9.99 11.27
CA TYR A 304 53.87 -10.36 11.29
C TYR A 304 54.58 -9.99 10.00
N ALA A 305 53.96 -10.21 8.83
CA ALA A 305 54.54 -9.82 7.55
C ALA A 305 54.75 -8.31 7.46
N ALA A 306 53.79 -7.50 7.92
CA ALA A 306 53.92 -6.04 7.96
C ALA A 306 55.01 -5.54 8.92
N GLN A 307 55.34 -6.33 9.94
CA GLN A 307 56.46 -6.11 10.86
C GLN A 307 57.80 -6.67 10.33
N ASN A 308 57.88 -7.13 9.08
CA ASN A 308 59.03 -7.83 8.49
C ASN A 308 59.43 -9.14 9.20
N LYS A 309 58.54 -9.73 10.00
CA LYS A 309 58.75 -11.02 10.69
C LYS A 309 58.23 -12.16 9.82
N HIS A 310 58.86 -12.36 8.66
CA HIS A 310 58.32 -13.21 7.60
C HIS A 310 58.28 -14.70 7.96
N GLU A 311 59.20 -15.21 8.79
CA GLU A 311 59.17 -16.61 9.25
C GLU A 311 57.94 -16.90 10.12
N LEU A 312 57.61 -16.00 11.05
CA LEU A 312 56.40 -16.11 11.87
C LEU A 312 55.14 -15.95 11.03
N ALA A 313 55.15 -15.05 10.05
CA ALA A 313 54.05 -14.89 9.11
C ALA A 313 53.79 -16.19 8.34
N ILE A 314 54.84 -16.84 7.82
CA ILE A 314 54.75 -18.12 7.12
C ILE A 314 54.13 -19.20 8.03
N GLN A 315 54.58 -19.32 9.27
CA GLN A 315 54.03 -20.29 10.23
C GLN A 315 52.52 -20.11 10.43
N GLU A 316 52.08 -18.88 10.66
CA GLU A 316 50.67 -18.57 10.86
C GLU A 316 49.85 -18.83 9.60
N PHE A 317 50.36 -18.45 8.43
CA PHE A 317 49.66 -18.71 7.17
C PHE A 317 49.57 -20.20 6.83
N LEU A 318 50.61 -21.00 7.12
CA LEU A 318 50.59 -22.45 6.90
C LEU A 318 49.60 -23.15 7.84
N GLU A 319 49.50 -22.70 9.10
CA GLU A 319 48.46 -23.21 10.00
C GLU A 319 47.07 -22.80 9.51
N GLY A 320 46.93 -21.58 8.96
CA GLY A 320 45.73 -21.15 8.25
C GLY A 320 45.38 -22.07 7.06
N GLU A 321 46.36 -22.46 6.25
CA GLU A 321 46.19 -23.38 5.11
C GLU A 321 45.73 -24.77 5.58
N ARG A 322 46.29 -25.28 6.67
CA ARG A 322 45.89 -26.56 7.28
C ARG A 322 44.45 -26.55 7.78
N LEU A 323 43.95 -25.39 8.20
CA LEU A 323 42.56 -25.21 8.62
C LEU A 323 41.58 -25.16 7.44
N LEU A 324 42.04 -25.22 6.18
CA LEU A 324 41.16 -25.34 5.01
C LEU A 324 40.76 -26.80 4.79
N GLN A 325 39.47 -27.08 4.57
CA GLN A 325 39.01 -28.39 4.06
C GLN A 325 39.05 -28.44 2.53
N LYS A 326 38.98 -29.66 1.97
CA LYS A 326 38.93 -29.94 0.52
C LYS A 326 37.74 -29.28 -0.19
N ASN A 327 36.67 -28.96 0.55
CA ASN A 327 35.48 -28.24 0.09
C ASN A 327 35.28 -26.89 0.81
N ASP A 328 36.17 -26.52 1.73
CA ASP A 328 36.20 -25.11 2.15
C ASP A 328 36.78 -24.32 0.96
N ILE A 329 36.75 -23.00 1.04
CA ILE A 329 37.31 -22.03 0.08
C ILE A 329 36.33 -21.53 -1.00
N ASP A 330 35.81 -20.31 -0.80
CA ASP A 330 36.37 -19.07 -1.40
C ASP A 330 35.64 -17.81 -0.87
N TYR A 331 35.89 -17.42 0.39
CA TYR A 331 35.25 -16.24 0.99
C TYR A 331 36.33 -15.24 1.39
N LEU A 332 36.73 -14.38 0.45
CA LEU A 332 37.43 -13.11 0.68
C LEU A 332 38.83 -13.16 1.33
N SER A 333 39.42 -14.34 1.57
CA SER A 333 40.61 -14.42 2.44
C SER A 333 41.67 -15.44 2.04
N ILE A 334 41.36 -16.38 1.16
CA ILE A 334 42.28 -17.48 0.81
C ILE A 334 43.31 -17.02 -0.19
N GLN A 335 42.86 -16.26 -1.19
CA GLN A 335 43.75 -15.47 -2.02
C GLN A 335 44.69 -14.64 -1.14
N GLY A 336 44.17 -14.00 -0.09
CA GLY A 336 44.95 -13.24 0.88
C GLY A 336 45.99 -14.08 1.63
N LEU A 337 45.63 -15.30 2.02
CA LEU A 337 46.51 -16.26 2.68
C LEU A 337 47.67 -16.67 1.76
N TYR A 338 47.37 -17.09 0.53
CA TYR A 338 48.40 -17.51 -0.43
C TYR A 338 49.23 -16.35 -0.94
N THR A 339 48.64 -15.16 -1.10
CA THR A 339 49.39 -13.94 -1.39
C THR A 339 50.35 -13.60 -0.25
N GLY A 340 49.90 -13.76 1.01
CA GLY A 340 50.74 -13.61 2.19
C GLY A 340 51.91 -14.59 2.21
N LEU A 341 51.65 -15.88 1.94
CA LEU A 341 52.68 -16.92 1.82
C LEU A 341 53.67 -16.60 0.70
N ALA A 342 53.18 -16.26 -0.49
CA ALA A 342 54.03 -15.94 -1.64
C ALA A 342 54.97 -14.76 -1.34
N LYS A 343 54.44 -13.67 -0.77
CA LYS A 343 55.21 -12.48 -0.39
C LYS A 343 56.21 -12.78 0.73
N SER A 344 55.81 -13.50 1.77
CA SER A 344 56.71 -13.83 2.87
C SER A 344 57.82 -14.81 2.46
N TYR A 345 57.52 -15.81 1.62
CA TYR A 345 58.57 -16.69 1.07
C TYR A 345 59.51 -15.96 0.11
N MET A 346 59.02 -14.97 -0.64
CA MET A 346 59.87 -14.12 -1.45
C MET A 346 60.83 -13.31 -0.59
N ALA A 347 60.35 -12.74 0.53
CA ALA A 347 61.14 -11.96 1.47
C ALA A 347 62.18 -12.80 2.22
N THR A 348 61.95 -14.11 2.40
CA THR A 348 62.94 -15.07 2.95
C THR A 348 63.78 -15.76 1.88
N GLU A 349 63.77 -15.23 0.64
CA GLU A 349 64.53 -15.73 -0.51
C GLU A 349 64.21 -17.18 -0.94
N ASN A 350 63.11 -17.76 -0.45
CA ASN A 350 62.62 -19.07 -0.88
C ASN A 350 61.75 -18.94 -2.14
N ILE A 351 62.41 -18.71 -3.28
CA ILE A 351 61.76 -18.45 -4.57
C ILE A 351 60.87 -19.61 -5.03
N LYS A 352 61.24 -20.85 -4.73
CA LYS A 352 60.47 -22.04 -5.13
C LYS A 352 59.10 -22.06 -4.46
N GLU A 353 59.04 -21.91 -3.14
CA GLU A 353 57.76 -21.89 -2.43
C GLU A 353 56.99 -20.60 -2.75
N SER A 354 57.67 -19.47 -2.90
CA SER A 354 57.04 -18.22 -3.33
C SER A 354 56.28 -18.39 -4.65
N SER A 355 56.93 -18.94 -5.68
CA SER A 355 56.32 -19.19 -7.00
C SER A 355 55.12 -20.14 -6.91
N LYS A 356 55.24 -21.22 -6.11
CA LYS A 356 54.14 -22.16 -5.87
C LYS A 356 52.91 -21.47 -5.29
N TYR A 357 53.08 -20.65 -4.25
CA TYR A 357 51.96 -19.96 -3.61
C TYR A 357 51.43 -18.79 -4.45
N PHE A 358 52.29 -18.14 -5.24
CA PHE A 358 51.87 -17.12 -6.20
C PHE A 358 50.94 -17.70 -7.29
N ASN A 359 51.28 -18.87 -7.83
CA ASN A 359 50.44 -19.56 -8.82
C ASN A 359 49.08 -19.95 -8.23
N LYS A 360 49.07 -20.48 -6.99
CA LYS A 360 47.81 -20.75 -6.26
C LYS A 360 46.95 -19.49 -6.08
N ALA A 361 47.57 -18.37 -5.69
CA ALA A 361 46.86 -17.11 -5.49
C ALA A 361 46.27 -16.59 -6.82
N THR A 362 47.02 -16.66 -7.91
CA THR A 362 46.60 -16.23 -9.25
C THR A 362 45.46 -17.09 -9.80
N GLU A 363 45.51 -18.41 -9.61
CA GLU A 363 44.43 -19.32 -10.01
C GLU A 363 43.11 -18.98 -9.30
N ILE A 364 43.18 -18.73 -7.99
CA ILE A 364 42.02 -18.34 -7.18
C ILE A 364 41.50 -16.97 -7.60
N ASP A 365 42.37 -16.00 -7.84
CA ASP A 365 41.98 -14.67 -8.30
C ASP A 365 41.22 -14.74 -9.63
N ALA A 366 41.74 -15.50 -10.61
CA ALA A 366 41.09 -15.69 -11.90
C ALA A 366 39.73 -16.39 -11.79
N LYS A 367 39.57 -17.35 -10.86
CA LYS A 367 38.29 -18.00 -10.57
C LYS A 367 37.31 -16.99 -9.95
N ASN A 368 37.77 -16.23 -8.96
CA ASN A 368 36.97 -15.23 -8.27
C ASN A 368 36.50 -14.12 -9.22
N ASP A 369 37.35 -13.62 -10.12
CA ASP A 369 36.95 -12.58 -11.07
C ASP A 369 35.81 -13.02 -12.00
N LYS A 370 35.83 -14.28 -12.46
CA LYS A 370 34.72 -14.86 -13.23
C LYS A 370 33.44 -14.90 -12.42
N ILE A 371 33.51 -15.39 -11.17
CA ILE A 371 32.36 -15.48 -10.27
C ILE A 371 31.80 -14.08 -9.98
N ARG A 372 32.66 -13.11 -9.66
CA ARG A 372 32.29 -11.70 -9.42
C ARG A 372 31.57 -11.10 -10.61
N ALA A 373 32.08 -11.31 -11.83
CA ALA A 373 31.46 -10.80 -13.05
C ALA A 373 30.05 -11.38 -13.27
N ILE A 374 29.89 -12.70 -13.12
CA ILE A 374 28.59 -13.39 -13.26
C ILE A 374 27.60 -12.87 -12.22
N LEU A 375 28.00 -12.88 -10.95
CA LEU A 375 27.15 -12.46 -9.84
C LEU A 375 26.75 -10.99 -9.96
N LYS A 376 27.69 -10.09 -10.28
CA LYS A 376 27.40 -8.67 -10.49
C LYS A 376 26.40 -8.45 -11.62
N SER A 377 26.57 -9.16 -12.75
CA SER A 377 25.62 -9.11 -13.86
C SER A 377 24.23 -9.58 -13.43
N ARG A 378 24.14 -10.67 -12.67
CA ARG A 378 22.87 -11.25 -12.21
C ARG A 378 22.15 -10.35 -11.22
N ILE A 379 22.86 -9.85 -10.20
CA ILE A 379 22.35 -8.88 -9.22
C ILE A 379 21.81 -7.64 -9.93
N THR A 380 22.62 -7.04 -10.82
CA THR A 380 22.23 -5.84 -11.58
C THR A 380 20.97 -6.11 -12.40
N LYS A 381 20.90 -7.26 -13.09
CA LYS A 381 19.72 -7.63 -13.87
C LYS A 381 18.47 -7.73 -12.98
N THR A 382 18.55 -8.42 -11.85
CA THR A 382 17.43 -8.57 -10.92
C THR A 382 16.96 -7.22 -10.35
N GLU A 383 17.89 -6.32 -10.04
CA GLU A 383 17.56 -4.97 -9.56
C GLU A 383 16.86 -4.15 -10.66
N LEU A 384 17.33 -4.24 -11.90
CA LEU A 384 16.69 -3.60 -13.05
C LEU A 384 15.30 -4.15 -13.34
N ASP A 385 15.12 -5.47 -13.27
CA ASP A 385 13.82 -6.12 -13.44
C ASP A 385 12.84 -5.66 -12.35
N GLY A 386 13.29 -5.60 -11.09
CA GLY A 386 12.48 -5.10 -9.98
C GLY A 386 12.17 -3.60 -10.05
N LEU A 387 13.06 -2.79 -10.65
CA LEU A 387 12.78 -1.37 -10.92
C LEU A 387 11.76 -1.23 -12.06
N LYS A 388 11.86 -2.04 -13.09
CA LYS A 388 10.92 -2.06 -14.21
C LYS A 388 9.51 -2.40 -13.74
N GLU A 389 9.34 -3.42 -12.91
CA GLU A 389 8.04 -3.76 -12.31
C GLU A 389 7.41 -2.58 -11.54
N GLN A 390 8.23 -1.81 -10.81
CA GLN A 390 7.76 -0.62 -10.10
C GLN A 390 7.36 0.50 -11.06
N ILE A 391 8.13 0.73 -12.12
CA ILE A 391 7.81 1.71 -13.16
C ILE A 391 6.49 1.33 -13.85
N ASP A 392 6.34 0.06 -14.25
CA ASP A 392 5.13 -0.45 -14.90
C ASP A 392 3.90 -0.29 -13.98
N ALA A 393 4.05 -0.56 -12.67
CA ALA A 393 2.97 -0.35 -11.70
C ALA A 393 2.59 1.12 -11.54
N ILE A 394 3.58 2.03 -11.53
CA ILE A 394 3.35 3.48 -11.49
C ILE A 394 2.67 3.94 -12.78
N GLU A 395 3.06 3.41 -13.94
CA GLU A 395 2.47 3.74 -15.23
C GLU A 395 0.99 3.32 -15.27
N VAL A 396 0.67 2.09 -14.85
CA VAL A 396 -0.73 1.62 -14.75
C VAL A 396 -1.55 2.53 -13.84
N LYS A 397 -1.02 2.91 -12.67
CA LYS A 397 -1.70 3.82 -11.73
C LYS A 397 -1.89 5.22 -12.33
N SER A 398 -0.91 5.72 -13.08
CA SER A 398 -0.98 6.99 -13.79
C SER A 398 -2.04 6.97 -14.91
N GLN A 399 -2.11 5.88 -15.69
CA GLN A 399 -3.12 5.67 -16.72
C GLN A 399 -4.53 5.61 -16.12
N GLN A 400 -4.73 4.89 -15.02
CA GLN A 400 -6.00 4.87 -14.28
C GLN A 400 -6.41 6.27 -13.81
N THR A 401 -5.47 7.04 -13.26
CA THR A 401 -5.71 8.42 -12.82
C THR A 401 -6.13 9.31 -13.99
N THR A 402 -5.47 9.17 -15.15
CA THR A 402 -5.82 9.88 -16.39
C THR A 402 -7.23 9.53 -16.87
N TYR A 403 -7.61 8.24 -16.82
CA TYR A 403 -8.97 7.79 -17.16
C TYR A 403 -10.03 8.42 -16.26
N TYR A 404 -9.80 8.50 -14.93
CA TYR A 404 -10.75 9.14 -14.01
C TYR A 404 -10.92 10.64 -14.29
N TYR A 405 -9.86 11.36 -14.65
CA TYR A 405 -9.97 12.75 -15.09
C TYR A 405 -10.79 12.89 -16.38
N ALA A 406 -10.55 12.04 -17.38
CA ALA A 406 -11.32 12.04 -18.63
C ALA A 406 -12.81 11.75 -18.38
N LEU A 407 -13.13 10.78 -17.51
CA LEU A 407 -14.49 10.47 -17.09
C LEU A 407 -15.16 11.67 -16.38
N GLY A 408 -14.44 12.32 -15.46
CA GLY A 408 -14.90 13.51 -14.76
C GLY A 408 -15.22 14.68 -15.70
N ILE A 409 -14.34 14.92 -16.69
CA ILE A 409 -14.56 15.93 -17.74
C ILE A 409 -15.78 15.56 -18.60
N GLY A 410 -15.93 14.29 -18.98
CA GLY A 410 -17.09 13.80 -19.73
C GLY A 410 -18.42 14.04 -19.00
N ILE A 411 -18.48 13.72 -17.71
CA ILE A 411 -19.67 13.97 -16.87
C ILE A 411 -19.96 15.47 -16.78
N LEU A 412 -18.93 16.29 -16.57
CA LEU A 412 -19.08 17.75 -16.53
C LEU A 412 -19.65 18.31 -17.83
N LEU A 413 -19.18 17.83 -18.98
CA LEU A 413 -19.70 18.23 -20.30
C LEU A 413 -21.16 17.83 -20.47
N ILE A 414 -21.57 16.63 -20.02
CA ILE A 414 -22.97 16.19 -20.06
C ILE A 414 -23.85 17.09 -19.19
N VAL A 415 -23.39 17.47 -18.00
CA VAL A 415 -24.12 18.40 -17.11
C VAL A 415 -24.26 19.78 -17.77
N ILE A 416 -23.18 20.31 -18.35
CA ILE A 416 -23.19 21.61 -19.06
C ILE A 416 -24.16 21.56 -20.25
N ILE A 417 -24.10 20.51 -21.07
CA ILE A 417 -25.02 20.32 -22.20
C ILE A 417 -26.47 20.23 -21.71
N GLY A 418 -26.72 19.48 -20.63
CA GLY A 418 -28.03 19.37 -20.00
C GLY A 418 -28.57 20.74 -19.53
N LEU A 419 -27.74 21.55 -18.89
CA LEU A 419 -28.08 22.92 -18.47
C LEU A 419 -28.36 23.83 -19.67
N ILE A 420 -27.57 23.74 -20.75
CA ILE A 420 -27.79 24.51 -21.99
C ILE A 420 -29.12 24.11 -22.63
N VAL A 421 -29.42 22.82 -22.75
CA VAL A 421 -30.68 22.32 -23.32
C VAL A 421 -31.87 22.74 -22.44
N TYR A 422 -31.74 22.62 -21.12
CA TYR A 422 -32.74 23.09 -20.17
C TYR A 422 -33.01 24.59 -20.32
N TYR A 423 -31.96 25.41 -20.38
CA TYR A 423 -32.06 26.86 -20.55
C TYR A 423 -32.74 27.22 -21.89
N LYS A 424 -32.32 26.59 -23.01
CA LYS A 424 -32.96 26.81 -24.32
C LYS A 424 -34.44 26.40 -24.32
N LYS A 425 -34.79 25.25 -23.72
CA LYS A 425 -36.18 24.78 -23.61
C LYS A 425 -37.02 25.75 -22.77
N GLN A 426 -36.47 26.24 -21.67
CA GLN A 426 -37.13 27.21 -20.81
C GLN A 426 -37.33 28.55 -21.51
N GLN A 427 -36.34 29.01 -22.28
CA GLN A 427 -36.45 30.23 -23.08
C GLN A 427 -37.54 30.12 -24.14
N ARG A 428 -37.64 28.97 -24.85
CA ARG A 428 -38.73 28.71 -25.81
C ARG A 428 -40.10 28.76 -25.14
N LYS A 429 -40.26 28.13 -23.97
CA LYS A 429 -41.52 28.19 -23.20
C LYS A 429 -41.89 29.61 -22.80
N ASN A 430 -40.92 30.39 -22.32
CA ASN A 430 -41.17 31.77 -21.94
C ASN A 430 -41.57 32.65 -23.14
N LYS A 431 -40.94 32.44 -24.30
CA LYS A 431 -41.31 33.14 -25.55
C LYS A 431 -42.74 32.81 -25.98
N ALA A 432 -43.14 31.55 -25.92
CA ALA A 432 -44.52 31.14 -26.22
C ALA A 432 -45.54 31.75 -25.26
N ARG A 433 -45.24 31.80 -23.95
CA ARG A 433 -46.09 32.49 -22.96
C ARG A 433 -46.22 33.98 -23.26
N PHE A 434 -45.12 34.63 -23.63
CA PHE A 434 -45.10 36.04 -23.97
C PHE A 434 -46.01 36.32 -25.17
N GLN A 435 -45.86 35.55 -26.25
CA GLN A 435 -46.70 35.66 -27.45
C GLN A 435 -48.18 35.46 -27.13
N ASN A 436 -48.53 34.51 -26.27
CA ASN A 436 -49.92 34.29 -25.85
C ASN A 436 -50.49 35.50 -25.09
N VAL A 437 -49.71 36.11 -24.18
CA VAL A 437 -50.15 37.30 -23.43
C VAL A 437 -50.37 38.48 -24.35
N ILE A 438 -49.45 38.73 -25.30
CA ILE A 438 -49.61 39.81 -26.29
C ILE A 438 -50.82 39.56 -27.19
N ARG A 439 -51.01 38.32 -27.68
CA ARG A 439 -52.18 37.96 -28.49
C ARG A 439 -53.49 38.19 -27.74
N GLN A 440 -53.58 37.77 -26.48
CA GLN A 440 -54.75 38.01 -25.64
C GLN A 440 -55.03 39.51 -25.44
N LEU A 441 -53.98 40.32 -25.28
CA LEU A 441 -54.11 41.78 -25.19
C LEU A 441 -54.62 42.39 -26.50
N GLU A 442 -54.11 41.94 -27.65
CA GLU A 442 -54.55 42.40 -28.97
C GLU A 442 -56.01 42.00 -29.27
N GLU A 443 -56.40 40.75 -28.97
CA GLU A 443 -57.78 40.27 -29.08
C GLU A 443 -58.74 41.12 -28.23
N LYS A 444 -58.33 41.45 -26.98
CA LYS A 444 -59.11 42.32 -26.09
C LYS A 444 -59.29 43.73 -26.68
N ARG A 445 -58.21 44.34 -27.20
CA ARG A 445 -58.26 45.65 -27.87
C ARG A 445 -59.16 45.65 -29.10
N GLN A 446 -59.15 44.59 -29.89
CA GLN A 446 -60.03 44.47 -31.05
C GLN A 446 -61.50 44.35 -30.63
N GLN A 447 -61.79 43.55 -29.60
CA GLN A 447 -63.15 43.44 -29.05
C GLN A 447 -63.67 44.77 -28.48
N GLU A 448 -62.80 45.55 -27.83
CA GLU A 448 -63.17 46.88 -27.30
C GLU A 448 -63.46 47.88 -28.42
N LYS A 449 -62.66 47.89 -29.50
CA LYS A 449 -62.93 48.71 -30.70
C LYS A 449 -64.28 48.36 -31.34
N LEU A 450 -64.56 47.06 -31.52
CA LEU A 450 -65.84 46.58 -32.06
C LEU A 450 -67.03 46.92 -31.15
N ARG A 451 -66.83 46.95 -29.82
CA ARG A 451 -67.88 47.38 -28.88
C ARG A 451 -68.15 48.88 -28.98
N GLN A 452 -67.12 49.71 -29.14
CA GLN A 452 -67.27 51.15 -29.29
C GLN A 452 -67.95 51.52 -30.62
N GLU A 453 -67.63 50.82 -31.72
CA GLU A 453 -68.30 51.02 -33.02
C GLU A 453 -69.79 50.64 -32.98
N ASN A 454 -70.17 49.59 -32.23
CA ASN A 454 -71.57 49.14 -32.10
C ASN A 454 -72.45 50.01 -31.19
N VAL A 455 -71.87 50.91 -30.37
CA VAL A 455 -72.64 51.84 -29.51
C VAL A 455 -73.04 53.10 -30.28
N ILE A 456 -72.26 53.51 -31.28
CA ILE A 456 -72.49 54.74 -32.06
C ILE A 456 -73.65 54.58 -33.07
N THR A 457 -74.03 53.35 -33.44
CA THR A 457 -75.02 53.07 -34.49
C THR A 457 -76.48 52.95 -34.03
N LYS A 458 -76.80 53.14 -32.73
CA LYS A 458 -78.14 52.83 -32.16
C LYS A 458 -78.98 54.02 -31.70
N GLU A 459 -78.56 55.26 -31.92
CA GLU A 459 -79.37 56.45 -31.62
C GLU A 459 -79.85 57.14 -32.89
N GLU A 460 -80.82 56.56 -33.60
CA GLU A 460 -81.85 57.34 -34.32
C GLU A 460 -83.04 56.47 -34.75
N VAL A 461 -84.23 57.08 -34.65
CA VAL A 461 -85.58 56.65 -35.11
C VAL A 461 -86.52 56.00 -34.07
N LYS A 462 -87.61 56.74 -33.83
CA LYS A 462 -88.82 56.45 -33.02
C LYS A 462 -89.95 55.88 -33.92
N PRO A 463 -91.11 55.46 -33.37
CA PRO A 463 -91.60 54.08 -33.44
C PRO A 463 -92.69 53.84 -34.51
N GLU A 464 -92.82 52.59 -34.99
CA GLU A 464 -94.10 52.14 -35.56
C GLU A 464 -94.36 50.64 -35.34
N LYS A 465 -95.64 50.31 -35.17
CA LYS A 465 -96.20 49.02 -34.75
C LYS A 465 -96.22 47.99 -35.88
N SER A 466 -95.99 46.70 -35.58
CA SER A 466 -96.86 45.59 -36.03
C SER A 466 -96.39 44.18 -35.56
N VAL A 467 -97.35 43.48 -34.93
CA VAL A 467 -97.80 42.08 -35.14
C VAL A 467 -96.78 40.90 -35.26
N VAL A 468 -96.77 40.07 -34.20
CA VAL A 468 -96.82 38.58 -34.10
C VAL A 468 -96.01 37.67 -35.06
N SER A 469 -95.13 36.83 -34.51
CA SER A 469 -95.20 35.33 -34.49
C SER A 469 -93.87 34.72 -33.97
N GLU A 470 -93.91 34.06 -32.81
CA GLU A 470 -93.80 32.61 -32.57
C GLU A 470 -92.42 31.93 -32.72
N LYS A 471 -92.04 31.29 -31.59
CA LYS A 471 -91.24 30.07 -31.42
C LYS A 471 -89.73 30.11 -31.70
N SER A 472 -88.97 30.22 -30.61
CA SER A 472 -88.03 29.14 -30.24
C SER A 472 -87.69 29.16 -28.74
N LYS A 473 -88.23 28.18 -28.02
CA LYS A 473 -87.75 27.77 -26.69
C LYS A 473 -86.48 26.95 -26.90
N ARG A 474 -85.36 27.35 -26.28
CA ARG A 474 -84.36 26.42 -25.71
C ARG A 474 -83.40 27.14 -24.75
N ILE A 475 -83.54 26.75 -23.48
CA ILE A 475 -82.51 26.69 -22.43
C ILE A 475 -81.89 28.04 -22.02
N ARG A 476 -82.67 28.85 -21.30
CA ARG A 476 -82.13 29.78 -20.30
C ARG A 476 -81.65 28.96 -19.10
N LYS A 477 -80.34 28.85 -18.91
CA LYS A 477 -79.80 28.63 -17.56
C LYS A 477 -80.21 29.84 -16.72
N ALA A 478 -80.76 29.59 -15.54
CA ALA A 478 -81.24 30.59 -14.61
C ALA A 478 -80.16 31.67 -14.39
N GLN A 479 -80.36 32.83 -15.01
CA GLN A 479 -79.80 34.08 -14.51
C GLN A 479 -80.39 34.25 -13.10
N PRO A 480 -79.59 34.53 -12.06
CA PRO A 480 -80.15 35.11 -10.86
C PRO A 480 -80.92 36.34 -11.31
N GLU A 481 -82.15 36.50 -10.83
CA GLU A 481 -82.84 37.77 -10.89
C GLU A 481 -81.86 38.79 -10.30
N ILE A 482 -81.27 39.63 -11.16
CA ILE A 482 -80.28 40.61 -10.70
C ILE A 482 -81.10 41.63 -9.94
N ASP A 483 -81.09 41.51 -8.61
CA ASP A 483 -81.67 42.50 -7.72
C ASP A 483 -81.16 43.89 -8.14
N GLU A 484 -82.03 44.90 -8.13
CA GLU A 484 -81.73 46.26 -8.60
C GLU A 484 -80.45 46.79 -7.93
N LYS A 485 -80.28 46.44 -6.65
CA LYS A 485 -79.10 46.75 -5.83
C LYS A 485 -77.82 46.05 -6.29
N THR A 486 -77.90 44.83 -6.81
CA THR A 486 -76.75 44.13 -7.41
C THR A 486 -76.34 44.77 -8.72
N GLN A 487 -77.31 45.16 -9.56
CA GLN A 487 -77.03 45.88 -10.81
C GLN A 487 -76.38 47.25 -10.54
N GLU A 488 -76.86 47.97 -9.53
CA GLU A 488 -76.27 49.23 -9.09
C GLU A 488 -74.80 49.06 -8.66
N ILE A 489 -74.49 48.03 -7.87
CA ILE A 489 -73.12 47.73 -7.44
C ILE A 489 -72.23 47.35 -8.62
N LEU A 490 -72.74 46.57 -9.58
CA LEU A 490 -71.99 46.22 -10.80
C LEU A 490 -71.68 47.47 -11.65
N ASN A 491 -72.63 48.40 -11.76
CA ASN A 491 -72.40 49.68 -12.45
C ASN A 491 -71.38 50.56 -11.72
N LYS A 492 -71.47 50.66 -10.39
CA LYS A 492 -70.48 51.39 -9.57
C LYS A 492 -69.09 50.73 -9.61
N LEU A 493 -69.02 49.41 -9.71
CA LEU A 493 -67.78 48.67 -9.93
C LEU A 493 -67.20 48.94 -11.32
N ALA A 494 -68.04 49.06 -12.35
CA ALA A 494 -67.59 49.44 -13.69
C ALA A 494 -67.00 50.85 -13.71
N ILE A 495 -67.61 51.81 -12.99
CA ILE A 495 -67.05 53.16 -12.81
C ILE A 495 -65.73 53.10 -12.03
N PHE A 496 -65.67 52.30 -10.96
CA PHE A 496 -64.43 52.10 -10.19
C PHE A 496 -63.29 51.51 -11.03
N GLU A 497 -63.61 50.58 -11.96
CA GLU A 497 -62.65 50.05 -12.93
C GLU A 497 -62.25 51.13 -13.96
N ALA A 498 -63.21 51.90 -14.49
CA ALA A 498 -62.98 52.93 -15.51
C ALA A 498 -62.14 54.11 -15.00
N ASP A 499 -62.36 54.52 -13.74
CA ASP A 499 -61.62 55.60 -13.08
C ASP A 499 -60.26 55.12 -12.51
N GLU A 500 -59.86 53.87 -12.79
CA GLU A 500 -58.61 53.26 -12.36
C GLU A 500 -58.37 53.29 -10.83
N LEU A 501 -59.44 53.42 -10.03
CA LEU A 501 -59.35 53.59 -8.58
C LEU A 501 -58.74 52.38 -7.88
N PHE A 502 -58.63 51.23 -8.56
CA PHE A 502 -57.93 50.05 -8.08
C PHE A 502 -56.40 50.24 -7.94
N LEU A 503 -55.80 51.27 -8.56
CA LEU A 503 -54.36 51.55 -8.48
C LEU A 503 -53.92 52.14 -7.12
N SER A 504 -54.85 52.65 -6.31
CA SER A 504 -54.54 53.14 -4.95
C SER A 504 -54.12 51.98 -4.03
N LYS A 505 -53.05 52.18 -3.23
CA LYS A 505 -52.54 51.17 -2.26
C LYS A 505 -53.54 50.90 -1.13
N GLU A 506 -54.50 51.78 -0.97
CA GLU A 506 -55.54 51.81 0.04
C GLU A 506 -56.82 51.10 -0.43
N SER A 507 -56.93 50.67 -1.70
CA SER A 507 -58.08 49.93 -2.27
C SER A 507 -58.31 48.53 -1.67
N THR A 508 -58.69 48.51 -0.39
CA THR A 508 -59.08 47.37 0.41
C THR A 508 -60.58 47.14 0.30
N LEU A 509 -61.06 45.95 0.67
CA LEU A 509 -62.49 45.60 0.58
C LEU A 509 -63.36 46.60 1.35
N VAL A 510 -62.88 47.08 2.50
CA VAL A 510 -63.55 48.07 3.34
C VAL A 510 -63.69 49.41 2.62
N GLU A 511 -62.59 49.90 2.05
CA GLU A 511 -62.58 51.21 1.38
C GLU A 511 -63.40 51.22 0.10
N VAL A 512 -63.30 50.15 -0.71
CA VAL A 512 -64.08 50.05 -1.95
C VAL A 512 -65.57 49.90 -1.63
N ALA A 513 -65.95 49.11 -0.61
CA ALA A 513 -67.33 49.02 -0.16
C ALA A 513 -67.89 50.38 0.28
N LYS A 514 -67.10 51.17 1.02
CA LYS A 514 -67.47 52.54 1.41
C LYS A 514 -67.66 53.45 0.20
N LYS A 515 -66.72 53.43 -0.77
CA LYS A 515 -66.77 54.29 -1.98
C LYS A 515 -67.99 54.00 -2.85
N ILE A 516 -68.35 52.73 -3.04
CA ILE A 516 -69.53 52.34 -3.84
C ILE A 516 -70.82 52.28 -3.00
N GLN A 517 -70.78 52.72 -1.74
CA GLN A 517 -71.91 52.82 -0.82
C GLN A 517 -72.61 51.47 -0.53
N THR A 518 -71.84 50.44 -0.20
CA THR A 518 -72.33 49.12 0.20
C THR A 518 -71.56 48.59 1.41
N ASN A 519 -71.91 47.40 1.90
CA ASN A 519 -71.15 46.71 2.96
C ASN A 519 -70.16 45.69 2.36
N THR A 520 -69.10 45.39 3.11
CA THR A 520 -68.01 44.49 2.68
C THR A 520 -68.49 43.08 2.34
N THR A 521 -69.46 42.55 3.10
CA THR A 521 -70.05 41.23 2.87
C THR A 521 -70.77 41.15 1.53
N TYR A 522 -71.59 42.16 1.21
CA TYR A 522 -72.38 42.20 -0.01
C TYR A 522 -71.48 42.47 -1.22
N LEU A 523 -70.51 43.37 -1.11
CA LEU A 523 -69.50 43.58 -2.16
C LEU A 523 -68.70 42.31 -2.44
N SER A 524 -68.20 41.63 -1.39
CA SER A 524 -67.47 40.38 -1.57
C SER A 524 -68.35 39.30 -2.18
N LYS A 525 -69.64 39.22 -1.80
CA LYS A 525 -70.60 38.29 -2.41
C LYS A 525 -70.78 38.58 -3.89
N VAL A 526 -71.01 39.84 -4.27
CA VAL A 526 -71.15 40.25 -5.67
C VAL A 526 -69.89 39.94 -6.48
N ILE A 527 -68.70 40.26 -5.98
CA ILE A 527 -67.45 39.96 -6.72
C ILE A 527 -67.22 38.45 -6.81
N ASN A 528 -67.42 37.70 -5.73
CA ASN A 528 -67.28 36.25 -5.75
C ASN A 528 -68.27 35.59 -6.72
N THR A 529 -69.50 36.10 -6.83
CA THR A 529 -70.55 35.53 -7.68
C THR A 529 -70.40 35.95 -9.15
N TYR A 530 -70.08 37.22 -9.43
CA TYR A 530 -70.11 37.76 -10.80
C TYR A 530 -68.72 37.93 -11.43
N LYS A 531 -67.65 38.01 -10.63
CA LYS A 531 -66.27 38.05 -11.11
C LYS A 531 -65.51 36.74 -10.81
N GLU A 532 -66.17 35.78 -10.13
CA GLU A 532 -65.65 34.45 -9.76
C GLU A 532 -64.29 34.48 -9.03
N LYS A 533 -64.05 35.54 -8.25
CA LYS A 533 -62.76 35.81 -7.59
C LYS A 533 -62.97 36.40 -6.21
N SER A 534 -62.04 36.13 -5.30
CA SER A 534 -61.96 36.91 -4.05
C SER A 534 -61.64 38.37 -4.37
N PHE A 535 -62.07 39.30 -3.50
CA PHE A 535 -61.78 40.73 -3.68
C PHE A 535 -60.29 41.01 -3.92
N THR A 536 -59.41 40.37 -3.14
CA THR A 536 -57.96 40.51 -3.27
C THR A 536 -57.45 40.01 -4.62
N ALA A 537 -57.96 38.87 -5.10
CA ALA A 537 -57.60 38.34 -6.42
C ALA A 537 -58.14 39.24 -7.55
N TYR A 538 -59.34 39.77 -7.40
CA TYR A 538 -59.95 40.71 -8.33
C TYR A 538 -59.14 42.00 -8.49
N ILE A 539 -58.79 42.68 -7.39
CA ILE A 539 -57.94 43.88 -7.43
C ILE A 539 -56.54 43.56 -7.96
N THR A 540 -55.96 42.43 -7.56
CA THR A 540 -54.63 42.00 -8.04
C THR A 540 -54.63 41.78 -9.55
N ASP A 541 -55.67 41.13 -10.08
CA ASP A 541 -55.81 40.90 -11.51
C ASP A 541 -55.99 42.21 -12.28
N LEU A 542 -56.84 43.13 -11.82
CA LEU A 542 -57.01 44.45 -12.44
C LEU A 542 -55.68 45.21 -12.54
N ARG A 543 -54.88 45.21 -11.46
CA ARG A 543 -53.57 45.86 -11.44
C ARG A 543 -52.56 45.22 -12.38
N VAL A 544 -52.54 43.89 -12.46
CA VAL A 544 -51.65 43.17 -13.38
C VAL A 544 -52.08 43.39 -14.83
N ASP A 545 -53.39 43.36 -15.11
CA ASP A 545 -53.95 43.60 -16.44
C ASP A 545 -53.63 45.04 -16.90
N TYR A 546 -53.80 46.03 -16.01
CA TYR A 546 -53.36 47.40 -16.25
C TYR A 546 -51.85 47.50 -16.49
N ALA A 547 -51.03 46.80 -15.70
CA ALA A 547 -49.58 46.81 -15.90
C ALA A 547 -49.18 46.20 -17.24
N ILE A 548 -49.81 45.11 -17.69
CA ILE A 548 -49.56 44.50 -19.00
C ILE A 548 -49.91 45.48 -20.12
N GLU A 549 -51.09 46.10 -20.04
CA GLU A 549 -51.57 47.11 -20.97
C GLU A 549 -50.61 48.31 -21.04
N ARG A 550 -50.34 48.94 -19.91
CA ARG A 550 -49.49 50.12 -19.83
C ARG A 550 -48.05 49.83 -20.23
N LEU A 551 -47.49 48.69 -19.81
CA LEU A 551 -46.16 48.26 -20.27
C LEU A 551 -46.12 48.03 -21.77
N SER A 552 -47.21 47.60 -22.41
CA SER A 552 -47.20 47.43 -23.87
C SER A 552 -47.14 48.76 -24.66
N VAL A 553 -47.54 49.88 -24.05
CA VAL A 553 -47.67 51.18 -24.75
C VAL A 553 -46.64 52.21 -24.27
N ASP A 554 -46.46 52.34 -22.95
CA ASP A 554 -45.68 53.41 -22.33
C ASP A 554 -44.20 53.03 -22.16
N LYS A 555 -43.34 53.56 -23.04
CA LYS A 555 -41.89 53.33 -22.99
C LYS A 555 -41.23 53.89 -21.73
N LYS A 556 -41.73 55.02 -21.20
CA LYS A 556 -41.18 55.62 -19.99
C LYS A 556 -41.46 54.72 -18.79
N PHE A 557 -42.67 54.15 -18.72
CA PHE A 557 -43.03 53.19 -17.69
C PHE A 557 -42.20 51.91 -17.72
N ARG A 558 -41.77 51.43 -18.90
CA ARG A 558 -40.84 50.28 -19.02
C ARG A 558 -39.45 50.54 -18.41
N SER A 559 -39.00 51.80 -18.41
CA SER A 559 -37.68 52.19 -17.86
C SER A 559 -37.63 52.16 -16.32
N PHE A 560 -38.79 52.07 -15.67
CA PHE A 560 -38.87 52.05 -14.21
C PHE A 560 -38.40 50.72 -13.63
N THR A 561 -37.86 50.78 -12.41
CA THR A 561 -37.54 49.55 -11.68
C THR A 561 -38.82 48.78 -11.35
N ILE A 562 -38.74 47.45 -11.22
CA ILE A 562 -39.91 46.63 -10.85
C ILE A 562 -40.54 47.09 -9.52
N GLY A 563 -39.73 47.62 -8.60
CA GLY A 563 -40.21 48.24 -7.37
C GLY A 563 -41.05 49.50 -7.60
N ALA A 564 -40.61 50.38 -8.50
CA ALA A 564 -41.36 51.59 -8.87
C ALA A 564 -42.67 51.24 -9.58
N ILE A 565 -42.62 50.32 -10.57
CA ILE A 565 -43.82 49.81 -11.26
C ILE A 565 -44.82 49.23 -10.26
N ALA A 566 -44.35 48.43 -9.30
CA ALA A 566 -45.20 47.86 -8.25
C ALA A 566 -45.91 48.95 -7.44
N GLN A 567 -45.19 49.99 -7.03
CA GLN A 567 -45.76 51.08 -6.24
C GLN A 567 -46.79 51.89 -7.02
N GLU A 568 -46.54 52.14 -8.30
CA GLU A 568 -47.39 52.96 -9.17
C GLU A 568 -48.72 52.27 -9.51
N ILE A 569 -48.73 50.94 -9.60
CA ILE A 569 -49.97 50.16 -9.83
C ILE A 569 -50.61 49.64 -8.53
N GLY A 570 -50.17 50.14 -7.37
CA GLY A 570 -50.82 49.89 -6.08
C GLY A 570 -50.35 48.67 -5.28
N PHE A 571 -49.27 47.99 -5.70
CA PHE A 571 -48.61 46.98 -4.85
C PHE A 571 -47.69 47.62 -3.82
N LYS A 572 -47.64 47.02 -2.63
CA LYS A 572 -46.77 47.49 -1.53
C LYS A 572 -45.30 47.09 -1.71
N ARG A 573 -45.02 45.98 -2.42
CA ARG A 573 -43.66 45.43 -2.62
C ARG A 573 -43.49 44.84 -4.02
N SER A 574 -42.26 44.86 -4.53
CA SER A 574 -41.84 44.29 -5.82
C SER A 574 -42.09 42.79 -5.94
N GLU A 575 -41.93 42.04 -4.83
CA GLU A 575 -42.11 40.59 -4.82
C GLU A 575 -43.59 40.22 -5.02
N SER A 576 -44.49 41.01 -4.44
CA SER A 576 -45.95 40.82 -4.57
C SER A 576 -46.39 41.02 -6.02
N LEU A 577 -45.93 42.08 -6.69
CA LEU A 577 -46.15 42.27 -8.13
C LEU A 577 -45.55 41.10 -8.92
N SER A 578 -44.28 40.77 -8.68
CA SER A 578 -43.58 39.74 -9.47
C SER A 578 -44.26 38.38 -9.37
N LYS A 579 -44.78 38.02 -8.19
CA LYS A 579 -45.56 36.79 -7.97
C LYS A 579 -46.92 36.85 -8.66
N ALA A 580 -47.66 37.94 -8.49
CA ALA A 580 -48.97 38.13 -9.12
C ALA A 580 -48.87 38.11 -10.65
N PHE A 581 -47.93 38.87 -11.20
CA PHE A 581 -47.63 38.93 -12.63
C PHE A 581 -47.26 37.54 -13.17
N LYS A 582 -46.44 36.76 -12.44
CA LYS A 582 -46.10 35.38 -12.83
C LYS A 582 -47.27 34.41 -12.74
N VAL A 583 -48.13 34.53 -11.74
CA VAL A 583 -49.34 33.69 -11.63
C VAL A 583 -50.28 33.95 -12.81
N LYS A 584 -50.45 35.22 -13.19
CA LYS A 584 -51.34 35.63 -14.29
C LYS A 584 -50.76 35.32 -15.69
N THR A 585 -49.49 35.66 -15.93
CA THR A 585 -48.87 35.61 -17.27
C THR A 585 -47.95 34.40 -17.49
N GLY A 586 -47.57 33.70 -16.42
CA GLY A 586 -46.52 32.69 -16.45
C GLY A 586 -45.10 33.25 -16.59
N LEU A 587 -44.91 34.57 -16.59
CA LEU A 587 -43.64 35.28 -16.80
C LEU A 587 -43.34 36.25 -15.64
N TYR A 588 -42.07 36.60 -15.47
CA TYR A 588 -41.71 37.71 -14.57
C TYR A 588 -41.81 39.05 -15.32
N PRO A 589 -42.14 40.16 -14.64
CA PRO A 589 -42.18 41.49 -15.24
C PRO A 589 -40.91 41.86 -15.99
N SER A 590 -39.73 41.52 -15.45
CA SER A 590 -38.43 41.78 -16.05
C SER A 590 -38.22 41.06 -17.39
N TYR A 591 -38.72 39.83 -17.53
CA TYR A 591 -38.68 39.10 -18.81
C TYR A 591 -39.65 39.74 -19.82
N PHE A 592 -40.84 40.12 -19.36
CA PHE A 592 -41.87 40.74 -20.21
C PHE A 592 -41.39 42.08 -20.80
N ILE A 593 -40.81 42.96 -19.97
CA ILE A 593 -40.24 44.25 -20.39
C ILE A 593 -39.11 44.03 -21.41
N LYS A 594 -38.17 43.14 -21.11
CA LYS A 594 -37.03 42.85 -21.99
C LYS A 594 -37.47 42.30 -23.37
N GLU A 595 -38.54 41.52 -23.42
CA GLU A 595 -39.02 40.98 -24.70
C GLU A 595 -39.81 42.03 -25.51
N LEU A 596 -40.56 42.93 -24.85
CA LEU A 596 -41.17 44.10 -25.49
C LEU A 596 -40.12 45.01 -26.16
N GLU A 597 -39.04 45.32 -25.45
CA GLU A 597 -37.94 46.14 -25.97
C GLU A 597 -37.30 45.50 -27.20
N LYS A 598 -37.09 44.17 -27.20
CA LYS A 598 -36.57 43.47 -28.38
C LYS A 598 -37.50 43.56 -29.59
N GLN A 599 -38.81 43.39 -29.41
CA GLN A 599 -39.76 43.49 -30.52
C GLN A 599 -39.73 44.86 -31.19
N GLU A 600 -39.60 45.94 -30.40
CA GLU A 600 -39.46 47.30 -30.95
C GLU A 600 -38.17 47.50 -31.75
N VAL A 601 -37.03 47.02 -31.24
CA VAL A 601 -35.75 47.11 -31.96
C VAL A 601 -35.78 46.29 -33.26
N THR A 602 -36.50 45.17 -33.28
CA THR A 602 -36.63 44.33 -34.49
C THR A 602 -37.55 44.98 -35.53
N GLY A 603 -38.59 45.71 -35.11
CA GLY A 603 -39.49 46.46 -35.99
C GLY A 603 -38.88 47.72 -36.59
N LEU A 604 -37.99 48.42 -35.87
CA LEU A 604 -37.26 49.60 -36.37
C LEU A 604 -36.16 49.26 -37.40
N ASN A 605 -35.66 48.02 -37.40
CA ASN A 605 -34.68 47.55 -38.39
C ASN A 605 -35.32 46.96 -39.66
N GLN A 606 -36.66 46.94 -39.76
CA GLN A 606 -37.41 46.47 -40.93
C GLN A 606 -38.27 47.57 -41.57
N SER A 607 -38.22 48.81 -41.06
CA SER A 607 -38.93 49.99 -41.58
C SER A 607 -38.05 50.88 -42.43
#